data_AF-A0A9E2UC72-F1
#
_entry.id   AF-A0A9E2UC72-F1
#
_cell.length_a   1.000
_cell.length_b   1.000
_cell.length_c   1.000
_cell.angle_alpha   90.00
_cell.angle_beta   90.00
_cell.angle_gamma   90.00
#
_symmetry.space_group_name_H-M   'P 1'
#
loop_
_entity.id
_entity.type
_entity.pdbx_description
1 polymer ?
#
loop_
_entity_poly.entity_id
_entity_poly.type
_entity_poly.pdbx_seq_one_letter_code
_entity_poly.pdbx_strand_id
1 'polypeptide(L)'
;MLDISPGVAPPQPVRLADYQPPAYLIDTVDLVFELGTEDTRVKSRLGIRRNPAVAERGAALHLDGEALELVSLALDGEPLGANRYQLPPEGGLTLADVPDAFTLDVETR
;
A
#
# COMPACT_ATOMS: atom_id res chain seq x y z
N MET A 1 -25.78 -3.71 20.95
CA MET A 1 -24.44 -3.59 21.58
C MET A 1 -23.48 -4.16 20.55
N LEU A 2 -22.73 -3.30 19.84
CA LEU A 2 -21.79 -3.76 18.82
C LEU A 2 -20.59 -4.39 19.53
N ASP A 3 -20.37 -5.68 19.31
CA ASP A 3 -19.14 -6.37 19.67
C ASP A 3 -18.00 -5.73 18.88
N ILE A 4 -17.20 -4.90 19.54
CA ILE A 4 -15.93 -4.43 19.00
C ILE A 4 -14.93 -5.54 19.29
N SER A 5 -14.57 -6.29 18.25
CA SER A 5 -13.49 -7.28 18.32
C SER A 5 -12.22 -6.61 18.90
N PRO A 6 -11.55 -7.23 19.90
CA PRO A 6 -10.41 -6.62 20.56
C PRO A 6 -9.22 -6.67 19.61
N GLY A 7 -8.96 -5.57 18.89
CA GLY A 7 -7.82 -5.50 17.97
C GLY A 7 -7.72 -4.22 17.15
N VAL A 8 -8.84 -3.53 16.90
CA VAL A 8 -8.84 -2.28 16.14
C VAL A 8 -9.01 -1.10 17.08
N ALA A 9 -7.95 -0.29 17.23
CA ALA A 9 -8.05 0.98 17.94
C ALA A 9 -9.03 1.91 17.21
N PRO A 10 -9.82 2.72 17.94
CA PRO A 10 -10.72 3.68 17.30
C PRO A 10 -9.93 4.65 16.41
N PRO A 11 -10.49 5.09 15.26
CA PRO A 11 -9.79 5.98 14.35
C PRO A 11 -9.41 7.28 15.07
N GLN A 12 -8.14 7.67 14.92
CA GLN A 12 -7.64 8.90 15.53
C GLN A 12 -8.01 10.12 14.66
N PRO A 13 -8.32 11.28 15.27
CA PRO A 13 -8.62 12.49 14.51
C PRO A 13 -7.42 12.93 13.66
N VAL A 14 -7.59 13.02 12.34
CA VAL A 14 -6.60 13.61 11.43
C VAL A 14 -6.70 15.13 11.51
N ARG A 15 -5.60 15.81 11.83
CA ARG A 15 -5.57 17.27 11.99
C ARG A 15 -4.85 17.93 10.83
N LEU A 16 -5.42 19.01 10.31
CA LEU A 16 -4.81 19.82 9.25
C LEU A 16 -3.41 20.33 9.64
N ALA A 17 -3.21 20.66 10.92
CA ALA A 17 -1.92 21.15 11.44
C ALA A 17 -0.79 20.10 11.39
N ASP A 18 -1.13 18.82 11.31
CA ASP A 18 -0.18 17.71 11.28
C ASP A 18 0.10 17.22 9.84
N TYR A 19 -0.41 17.94 8.82
CA TYR A 19 -0.20 17.60 7.43
C TYR A 19 1.29 17.61 7.06
N GLN A 20 1.74 16.53 6.42
CA GLN A 20 3.07 16.42 5.85
C GLN A 20 2.98 15.96 4.38
N PRO A 21 3.86 16.45 3.49
CA PRO A 21 3.97 15.90 2.16
C PRO A 21 4.26 14.39 2.21
N PRO A 22 3.68 13.58 1.30
CA PRO A 22 3.93 12.15 1.30
C PRO A 22 5.39 11.85 0.93
N ALA A 23 5.96 10.81 1.52
CA ALA A 23 7.34 10.38 1.24
C ALA A 23 7.54 9.87 -0.20
N TYR A 24 6.46 9.40 -0.83
CA TYR A 24 6.45 8.87 -2.20
C TYR A 24 5.37 9.57 -3.03
N LEU A 25 5.62 9.61 -4.33
CA LEU A 25 4.68 10.06 -5.35
C LEU A 25 4.41 8.90 -6.31
N ILE A 26 3.17 8.79 -6.75
CA ILE A 26 2.75 7.83 -7.78
C ILE A 26 2.57 8.61 -9.07
N ASP A 27 3.42 8.34 -10.05
CA ASP A 27 3.40 9.03 -11.34
C ASP A 27 2.44 8.35 -12.33
N THR A 28 2.29 7.03 -12.26
CA THR A 28 1.39 6.25 -13.14
C THR A 28 0.64 5.17 -12.38
N VAL A 29 -0.58 4.89 -12.85
CA VAL A 29 -1.45 3.85 -12.31
C VAL A 29 -2.12 3.13 -13.47
N ASP A 30 -1.75 1.87 -13.70
CA ASP A 30 -2.42 1.00 -14.65
C ASP A 30 -3.25 -0.03 -13.88
N LEU A 31 -4.56 -0.11 -14.16
CA LEU A 31 -5.47 -1.02 -13.48
C LEU A 31 -6.14 -1.96 -14.48
N VAL A 32 -6.19 -3.23 -14.10
CA VAL A 32 -6.99 -4.26 -14.79
C VAL A 32 -7.95 -4.87 -13.78
N PHE A 33 -9.24 -4.84 -14.12
CA PHE A 33 -10.32 -5.42 -13.32
C PHE A 33 -10.83 -6.68 -14.01
N GLU A 34 -10.70 -7.80 -13.32
CA GLU A 34 -11.28 -9.09 -13.72
C GLU A 34 -12.53 -9.32 -12.88
N LEU A 35 -13.70 -9.00 -13.45
CA LEU A 35 -14.99 -9.09 -12.77
C LEU A 35 -15.45 -10.55 -12.69
N GLY A 36 -15.39 -11.13 -11.50
CA GLY A 36 -16.00 -12.43 -11.19
C GLY A 36 -17.40 -12.27 -10.63
N THR A 37 -18.10 -13.40 -10.47
CA THR A 37 -19.45 -13.45 -9.88
C THR A 37 -19.43 -13.40 -8.35
N GLU A 38 -18.34 -13.84 -7.73
CA GLU A 38 -18.17 -13.90 -6.26
C GLU A 38 -17.27 -12.76 -5.76
N ASP A 39 -16.15 -12.52 -6.44
CA ASP A 39 -15.16 -11.50 -6.14
C ASP A 39 -14.67 -10.79 -7.42
N THR A 40 -13.97 -9.67 -7.27
CA THR A 40 -13.30 -8.98 -8.37
C THR A 40 -11.81 -9.01 -8.15
N ARG A 41 -11.07 -9.57 -9.09
CA ARG A 41 -9.62 -9.58 -9.04
C ARG A 41 -9.07 -8.31 -9.68
N VAL A 42 -8.25 -7.57 -8.93
CA VAL A 42 -7.66 -6.31 -9.38
C VAL A 42 -6.16 -6.49 -9.52
N LYS A 43 -5.63 -6.19 -10.69
CA LYS A 43 -4.19 -6.07 -10.94
C LYS A 43 -3.87 -4.60 -11.10
N SER A 44 -2.90 -4.12 -10.33
CA SER A 44 -2.40 -2.76 -10.41
C SER A 44 -0.91 -2.78 -10.73
N ARG A 45 -0.49 -1.86 -11.59
CA ARG A 45 0.92 -1.54 -11.83
C ARG A 45 1.11 -0.05 -11.54
N LEU A 46 1.94 0.24 -10.55
CA LEU A 46 2.16 1.58 -10.02
C LEU A 46 3.59 2.03 -10.36
N GLY A 47 3.73 3.17 -11.03
CA GLY A 47 5.01 3.85 -11.18
C GLY A 47 5.25 4.77 -9.98
N ILE A 48 6.20 4.42 -9.12
CA ILE A 48 6.42 5.08 -7.82
C ILE A 48 7.82 5.68 -7.77
N ARG A 49 7.94 6.86 -7.18
CA ARG A 49 9.24 7.47 -6.84
C ARG A 49 9.20 8.21 -5.51
N ARG A 50 10.37 8.45 -4.92
CA ARG A 50 10.49 9.33 -3.75
C ARG A 50 10.06 10.75 -4.08
N ASN A 51 9.43 11.39 -3.11
CA ASN A 51 9.08 12.80 -3.20
C ASN A 51 10.32 13.68 -2.97
N PRO A 52 10.79 14.44 -3.98
CA PRO A 52 11.98 15.28 -3.81
C PRO A 52 11.77 16.44 -2.81
N ALA A 53 10.53 16.75 -2.42
CA ALA A 53 10.23 17.73 -1.38
C ALA A 53 10.48 17.20 0.05
N VAL A 54 10.71 15.90 0.22
CA VAL A 54 10.98 15.26 1.51
C VAL A 54 12.47 14.94 1.60
N ALA A 55 13.18 15.59 2.53
CA ALA A 55 14.62 15.40 2.71
C ALA A 55 14.99 14.07 3.38
N GLU A 56 14.07 13.50 4.14
CA GLU A 56 14.26 12.22 4.83
C GLU A 56 14.35 11.08 3.81
N ARG A 57 15.49 10.38 3.82
CA ARG A 57 15.71 9.18 3.02
C ARG A 57 15.46 7.94 3.90
N GLY A 58 14.89 6.90 3.30
CA GLY A 58 14.70 5.61 3.96
C GLY A 58 13.33 5.38 4.59
N ALA A 59 12.38 6.33 4.48
CA ALA A 59 11.00 6.08 4.87
C ALA A 59 10.45 4.85 4.13
N ALA A 60 9.76 3.95 4.83
CA ALA A 60 9.08 2.81 4.21
C ALA A 60 7.96 3.29 3.27
N LEU A 61 7.72 2.56 2.18
CA LEU A 61 6.50 2.78 1.40
C LEU A 61 5.32 2.22 2.19
N HIS A 62 4.33 3.06 2.45
CA HIS A 62 3.04 2.64 2.99
C HIS A 62 1.96 2.88 1.93
N LEU A 63 1.17 1.86 1.65
CA LEU A 63 0.00 1.93 0.79
C LEU A 63 -1.24 1.59 1.62
N ASP A 64 -2.19 2.51 1.63
CA ASP A 64 -3.47 2.30 2.28
C ASP A 64 -4.29 1.22 1.54
N GLY A 65 -4.99 0.38 2.29
CA GLY A 65 -5.87 -0.65 1.73
C GLY A 65 -6.70 -1.29 2.83
N GLU A 66 -8.01 -1.46 2.59
CA GLU A 66 -8.96 -1.98 3.58
C GLU A 66 -9.77 -3.11 2.97
N ALA A 67 -9.94 -4.20 3.73
CA ALA A 67 -10.72 -5.38 3.34
C ALA A 67 -10.30 -5.98 1.98
N LEU A 68 -8.99 -6.02 1.71
CA LEU A 68 -8.40 -6.62 0.51
C LEU A 68 -7.64 -7.89 0.88
N GLU A 69 -7.76 -8.93 0.04
CA GLU A 69 -6.88 -10.08 0.09
C GLU A 69 -5.70 -9.85 -0.87
N LEU A 70 -4.47 -9.72 -0.34
CA LEU A 70 -3.27 -9.64 -1.16
C LEU A 70 -2.97 -11.03 -1.76
N VAL A 71 -2.95 -11.12 -3.08
CA VAL A 71 -2.65 -12.38 -3.79
C VAL A 71 -1.22 -12.43 -4.31
N SER A 72 -0.70 -11.33 -4.85
CA SER A 72 0.69 -11.27 -5.28
C SER A 72 1.24 -9.85 -5.25
N LEU A 73 2.57 -9.76 -5.14
CA LEU A 73 3.33 -8.52 -5.10
C LEU A 73 4.65 -8.72 -5.84
N ALA A 74 5.01 -7.78 -6.72
CA ALA A 74 6.32 -7.75 -7.38
C ALA A 74 6.88 -6.33 -7.42
N LEU A 75 8.19 -6.21 -7.26
CA LEU A 75 8.92 -4.95 -7.35
C LEU A 75 9.87 -5.02 -8.54
N ASP A 76 9.72 -4.10 -9.49
CA ASP A 76 10.44 -4.08 -10.76
C ASP A 76 10.37 -5.42 -11.52
N GLY A 77 9.22 -6.10 -11.44
CA GLY A 77 8.98 -7.40 -12.05
C GLY A 77 9.48 -8.61 -11.26
N GLU A 78 10.20 -8.40 -10.16
CA GLU A 78 10.68 -9.48 -9.28
C GLU A 78 9.66 -9.77 -8.16
N PRO A 79 9.14 -11.01 -8.04
CA PRO A 79 8.19 -11.38 -6.99
C PRO A 79 8.76 -11.16 -5.58
N LEU A 80 7.97 -10.54 -4.71
CA LEU A 80 8.32 -10.33 -3.31
C LEU A 80 7.79 -11.45 -2.42
N GLY A 81 8.68 -12.05 -1.62
CA GLY A 81 8.29 -12.98 -0.57
C GLY A 81 7.69 -12.27 0.64
N ALA A 82 6.92 -13.00 1.46
CA ALA A 82 6.25 -12.47 2.67
C ALA A 82 7.21 -11.88 3.73
N ASN A 83 8.52 -12.13 3.62
CA ASN A 83 9.54 -11.52 4.47
C ASN A 83 9.96 -10.11 4.02
N ARG A 84 9.47 -9.62 2.86
CA ARG A 84 9.83 -8.33 2.26
C ARG A 84 8.76 -7.25 2.46
N TYR A 85 7.60 -7.61 2.99
CA TYR A 85 6.51 -6.68 3.24
C TYR A 85 5.77 -7.01 4.54
N GLN A 86 4.98 -6.06 5.02
CA GLN A 86 4.11 -6.22 6.18
C GLN A 86 2.68 -5.85 5.80
N LEU A 87 1.72 -6.60 6.35
CA LEU A 87 0.29 -6.30 6.29
C LEU A 87 -0.16 -5.97 7.72
N PRO A 88 -0.24 -4.68 8.09
CA PRO A 88 -0.64 -4.29 9.44
C PRO A 88 -2.06 -4.75 9.77
N PRO A 89 -2.38 -5.10 11.03
CA PRO A 89 -3.73 -5.48 11.44
C PRO A 89 -4.79 -4.42 11.15
N GLU A 90 -4.40 -3.14 11.16
CA GLU A 90 -5.24 -1.99 10.81
C GLU A 90 -5.50 -1.84 9.30
N GLY A 91 -4.82 -2.61 8.45
CA GLY A 91 -4.90 -2.55 7.01
C GLY A 91 -3.65 -1.99 6.33
N GLY A 92 -3.66 -2.04 5.01
CA GLY A 92 -2.59 -1.54 4.15
C GLY A 92 -1.43 -2.51 3.94
N LEU A 93 -0.42 -1.99 3.23
CA LEU A 93 0.78 -2.71 2.82
C LEU A 93 1.99 -1.82 3.07
N THR A 94 2.99 -2.35 3.77
CA THR A 94 4.24 -1.64 4.06
C THR A 94 5.43 -2.38 3.45
N LEU A 95 6.27 -1.68 2.67
CA LEU A 95 7.54 -2.17 2.13
C LEU A 95 8.70 -1.34 2.67
N ALA A 96 9.65 -2.02 3.31
CA ALA A 96 10.92 -1.43 3.72
C ALA A 96 11.95 -1.50 2.58
N ASP A 97 12.93 -0.60 2.61
CA ASP A 97 14.11 -0.62 1.73
C ASP A 97 13.76 -0.76 0.24
N VAL A 98 12.88 0.11 -0.26
CA VAL A 98 12.55 0.22 -1.69
C VAL A 98 13.49 1.21 -2.41
N PRO A 99 13.75 1.03 -3.72
CA PRO A 99 14.52 1.98 -4.53
C PRO A 99 13.93 3.39 -4.55
N ASP A 100 14.72 4.36 -5.02
CA ASP A 100 14.26 5.76 -5.16
C ASP A 100 13.17 5.94 -6.24
N ALA A 101 13.14 5.06 -7.24
CA ALA A 101 12.08 4.95 -8.25
C ALA A 101 11.96 3.49 -8.69
N PHE A 102 10.73 2.99 -8.83
CA PHE A 102 10.44 1.59 -9.13
C PHE A 102 9.01 1.41 -9.65
N THR A 103 8.74 0.25 -10.21
CA THR A 103 7.39 -0.23 -10.51
C THR A 103 6.95 -1.22 -9.44
N LEU A 104 5.73 -1.06 -8.94
CA LEU A 104 5.09 -2.03 -8.03
C LEU A 104 3.89 -2.66 -8.71
N ASP A 105 3.95 -3.97 -8.95
CA ASP A 105 2.80 -4.75 -9.38
C ASP A 105 2.13 -5.35 -8.14
N VAL A 106 0.83 -5.06 -7.95
CA VAL A 106 0.02 -5.57 -6.83
C VAL A 106 -1.22 -6.26 -7.39
N GLU A 107 -1.52 -7.45 -6.88
CA GLU A 107 -2.74 -8.16 -7.23
C GLU A 107 -3.56 -8.49 -5.99
N THR A 108 -4.82 -8.08 -5.99
CA THR A 108 -5.74 -8.23 -4.86
C THR A 108 -7.06 -8.86 -5.28
N ARG A 109 -7.83 -9.31 -4.28
CA ARG A 109 -9.23 -9.74 -4.38
C ARG A 109 -10.05 -9.05 -3.30
#